data_AF-A0A2M8H2Z4-F1
#
_entry.id   AF-A0A2M8H2Z4-F1
#
_cell.length_a   1.000
_cell.length_b   1.000
_cell.length_c   1.000
_cell.angle_alpha   90.00
_cell.angle_beta   90.00
_cell.angle_gamma   90.00
#
_symmetry.space_group_name_H-M   'P 1'
#
loop_
_entity.id
_entity.type
_entity.pdbx_description
1 polymer ?
#
loop_
_entity_poly.entity_id
_entity_poly.type
_entity_poly.pdbx_seq_one_letter_code
_entity_poly.pdbx_strand_id
1 'polypeptide(L)'
;MTPVLLLTDVVTDVLDHNDQIFRVGGDEFCILCAKKHPVELKAYMEIIRSAVELNPFNCMEDMLYSSISLGGAVWRGETIERLWNTG
;
A
#
# COMPACT_ATOMS: atom_id res chain seq x y z
N MET A 1 -7.93 11.60 -16.32
CA MET A 1 -7.19 11.32 -15.06
C MET A 1 -7.07 9.81 -14.96
N THR A 2 -5.87 9.27 -14.72
CA THR A 2 -5.61 7.82 -14.78
C THR A 2 -5.89 7.17 -13.41
N PRO A 3 -6.51 5.98 -13.35
CA PRO A 3 -6.88 5.29 -12.09
C PRO A 3 -5.73 5.14 -11.07
N VAL A 4 -4.51 4.96 -11.56
CA VAL A 4 -3.30 4.77 -10.72
C VAL A 4 -2.99 5.99 -9.84
N LEU A 5 -3.26 7.21 -10.32
CA LEU A 5 -3.02 8.43 -9.54
C LEU A 5 -3.98 8.54 -8.34
N LEU A 6 -5.23 8.14 -8.55
CA LEU A 6 -6.27 8.16 -7.51
C LEU A 6 -5.98 7.14 -6.41
N LEU A 7 -5.43 5.98 -6.77
CA LEU A 7 -5.01 4.96 -5.81
C LEU A 7 -3.85 5.46 -4.93
N THR A 8 -2.86 6.13 -5.51
CA THR A 8 -1.75 6.70 -4.73
C THR A 8 -2.21 7.82 -3.80
N ASP A 9 -3.20 8.63 -4.20
CA ASP A 9 -3.74 9.69 -3.34
C ASP A 9 -4.43 9.09 -2.11
N VAL A 10 -5.34 8.13 -2.32
CA VAL A 10 -6.03 7.43 -1.23
C VAL A 10 -5.03 6.75 -0.28
N VAL A 11 -4.02 6.06 -0.82
CA VAL A 11 -3.01 5.39 0.02
C VAL A 11 -2.21 6.42 0.81
N THR A 12 -1.79 7.53 0.19
CA THR A 12 -0.97 8.56 0.85
C THR A 12 -1.71 9.22 2.01
N ASP A 13 -3.04 9.40 1.90
CA ASP A 13 -3.86 9.99 2.97
C ASP A 13 -3.96 9.11 4.23
N VAL A 14 -3.73 7.80 4.11
CA VAL A 14 -3.73 6.85 5.25
C VAL A 14 -2.34 6.55 5.79
N LEU A 15 -1.28 6.95 5.09
CA LEU A 15 0.08 6.67 5.53
C LEU A 15 0.47 7.51 6.76
N ASP A 16 1.24 6.90 7.66
CA ASP A 16 1.91 7.62 8.73
C ASP A 16 2.91 8.63 8.14
N HIS A 17 3.07 9.79 8.81
CA HIS A 17 3.88 10.93 8.34
C HIS A 17 5.33 10.65 7.87
N ASN A 18 5.95 9.54 8.31
CA ASN A 18 7.33 9.17 7.95
C ASN A 18 7.40 7.96 7.00
N ASP A 19 6.26 7.43 6.59
CA ASP A 19 6.22 6.32 5.65
C ASP A 19 6.56 6.82 4.24
N GLN A 20 7.15 5.94 3.45
CA GLN A 20 7.57 6.26 2.09
C GLN A 20 6.94 5.26 1.13
N ILE A 21 6.28 5.78 0.09
CA ILE A 21 5.71 4.99 -0.99
C ILE A 21 6.54 5.14 -2.27
N PHE A 22 6.82 4.01 -2.91
CA PHE A 22 7.57 3.94 -4.15
C PHE A 22 6.78 3.14 -5.17
N ARG A 23 6.79 3.60 -6.43
CA ARG A 23 6.31 2.81 -7.56
C ARG A 23 7.45 1.90 -8.04
N VAL A 24 7.25 0.60 -7.97
CA VAL A 24 8.26 -0.41 -8.33
C VAL A 24 8.07 -0.91 -9.76
N GLY A 25 6.82 -0.94 -10.23
CA GLY A 25 6.46 -1.42 -11.57
C GLY A 25 5.30 -0.67 -12.20
N GLY A 26 4.55 -1.37 -13.05
CA GLY A 26 3.37 -0.82 -13.73
C GLY A 26 2.33 -0.32 -12.74
N ASP A 27 1.74 -1.22 -11.98
CA ASP A 27 0.72 -0.98 -10.95
C ASP A 27 1.17 -1.44 -9.55
N GLU A 28 2.45 -1.83 -9.41
CA GLU A 28 3.03 -2.30 -8.17
C GLU A 28 3.70 -1.17 -7.37
N PHE A 29 3.39 -1.15 -6.07
CA PHE A 29 3.89 -0.18 -5.11
C PHE A 29 4.56 -0.87 -3.92
N CYS A 30 5.56 -0.22 -3.35
CA CYS A 30 6.22 -0.62 -2.11
C CYS A 30 6.09 0.49 -1.08
N ILE A 31 5.77 0.12 0.16
CA ILE A 31 5.63 1.04 1.29
C ILE A 31 6.67 0.66 2.34
N LEU A 32 7.54 1.61 2.68
CA LEU A 32 8.46 1.49 3.81
C LEU A 32 7.83 2.19 5.01
N CYS A 33 7.67 1.46 6.11
CA CYS A 33 7.06 1.96 7.34
C CYS A 33 7.83 1.55 8.59
N ALA A 34 7.53 2.22 9.71
CA ALA A 34 8.19 1.97 10.99
C ALA A 34 7.58 0.81 11.82
N LYS A 35 6.63 0.04 11.27
CA LYS A 35 5.96 -1.06 12.01
C LYS A 35 6.92 -2.25 12.17
N LYS A 36 7.41 -2.46 13.40
CA LYS A 36 8.42 -3.48 13.70
C LYS A 36 7.85 -4.82 14.15
N HIS A 37 6.55 -4.89 14.43
CA HIS A 37 5.90 -6.12 14.89
C HIS A 37 4.94 -6.66 13.80
N PRO A 38 4.96 -7.97 13.48
CA PRO A 38 4.12 -8.53 12.42
C PRO A 38 2.62 -8.26 12.61
N VAL A 39 2.15 -8.27 13.86
CA VAL A 39 0.73 -7.98 14.19
C VAL A 39 0.37 -6.52 13.89
N GLU A 40 1.25 -5.58 14.22
CA GLU A 40 1.07 -4.15 13.92
C GLU A 40 1.11 -3.90 12.41
N LEU A 41 2.08 -4.52 11.72
CA LEU A 41 2.20 -4.43 10.27
C LEU A 41 0.95 -4.99 9.59
N LYS A 42 0.43 -6.14 10.04
CA LYS A 42 -0.80 -6.73 9.49
C LYS A 42 -2.01 -5.82 9.71
N ALA A 43 -2.17 -5.27 10.91
CA ALA A 43 -3.27 -4.33 11.19
C ALA A 43 -3.16 -3.09 10.31
N TYR A 44 -1.94 -2.58 10.10
CA TYR A 44 -1.69 -1.42 9.26
C TYR A 44 -1.98 -1.68 7.77
N MET A 45 -1.56 -2.82 7.24
CA MET A 45 -1.92 -3.24 5.88
C MET A 45 -3.44 -3.32 5.70
N GLU A 46 -4.18 -3.82 6.69
CA GLU A 46 -5.64 -3.91 6.62
C GLU A 46 -6.33 -2.53 6.58
N ILE A 47 -5.77 -1.54 7.29
CA ILE A 47 -6.23 -0.14 7.22
C ILE A 47 -6.08 0.39 5.79
N ILE A 48 -4.89 0.23 5.19
CA ILE A 48 -4.61 0.70 3.82
C ILE A 48 -5.51 -0.01 2.80
N ARG A 49 -5.64 -1.34 2.91
CA ARG A 49 -6.51 -2.15 2.05
C ARG A 49 -7.96 -1.69 2.12
N SER A 50 -8.47 -1.47 3.33
CA SER A 50 -9.84 -1.01 3.56
C SER A 50 -10.07 0.40 3.04
N ALA A 51 -9.08 1.30 3.18
CA ALA A 51 -9.18 2.66 2.66
C ALA A 51 -9.36 2.65 1.13
N VAL A 52 -8.62 1.83 0.39
CA VAL A 52 -8.80 1.74 -1.06
C VAL A 52 -10.17 1.16 -1.42
N GLU A 53 -10.62 0.10 -0.74
CA GLU A 53 -11.92 -0.54 -1.01
C GLU A 53 -13.11 0.40 -0.75
N LEU A 54 -13.00 1.26 0.27
CA LEU A 54 -14.05 2.17 0.69
C LEU A 54 -14.08 3.50 -0.07
N ASN A 55 -13.03 3.82 -0.84
CA ASN A 55 -12.91 5.07 -1.59
C ASN A 55 -12.99 4.82 -3.10
N PRO A 56 -14.21 4.66 -3.66
CA PRO A 56 -14.39 4.58 -5.10
C PRO A 56 -14.05 5.91 -5.76
N PHE A 57 -13.59 5.86 -7.01
CA PHE A 57 -13.22 7.05 -7.76
C PHE A 57 -14.10 7.23 -9.00
N ASN A 58 -14.36 8.48 -9.35
CA ASN A 58 -15.17 8.82 -10.51
C ASN A 58 -14.33 8.70 -11.79
N CYS A 59 -14.78 7.87 -12.72
CA CYS A 59 -14.18 7.67 -14.02
C CYS A 59 -15.26 7.81 -15.10
N MET A 60 -15.22 8.91 -15.85
CA MET A 60 -16.13 9.16 -16.97
C MET A 60 -17.60 8.96 -16.62
N GLU A 61 -18.05 9.54 -15.49
CA GLU A 61 -19.42 9.50 -14.97
C GLU A 61 -19.82 8.21 -14.24
N ASP A 62 -18.97 7.17 -14.25
CA ASP A 62 -19.14 5.96 -13.47
C ASP A 62 -18.27 5.94 -12.20
N MET A 63 -18.80 5.35 -11.12
CA MET A 63 -18.03 5.08 -9.90
C MET A 63 -17.31 3.74 -10.03
N LEU A 64 -15.99 3.79 -10.07
CA LEU A 64 -15.16 2.59 -10.07
C LEU A 64 -14.73 2.23 -8.66
N TYR A 65 -15.02 0.99 -8.29
CA TYR A 65 -14.55 0.36 -7.06
C TYR A 65 -13.30 -0.44 -7.37
N SER A 66 -12.33 -0.41 -6.48
CA SER A 66 -11.05 -1.11 -6.65
C SER A 66 -10.59 -1.69 -5.33
N SER A 67 -9.78 -2.73 -5.42
CA SER A 67 -9.14 -3.37 -4.28
C SER A 67 -7.64 -3.49 -4.55
N ILE A 68 -6.88 -3.67 -3.47
CA ILE A 68 -5.45 -3.94 -3.53
C ILE A 68 -5.12 -5.21 -2.78
N SER A 69 -4.05 -5.86 -3.20
CA SER A 69 -3.40 -6.95 -2.47
C SER A 69 -2.14 -6.41 -1.82
N LEU A 70 -1.95 -6.68 -0.53
CA LEU A 70 -0.77 -6.25 0.23
C LEU A 70 -0.05 -7.45 0.83
N GLY A 71 1.23 -7.57 0.52
CA GLY A 71 2.19 -8.42 1.23
C GLY A 71 3.13 -7.54 2.07
N GLY A 72 3.56 -8.05 3.22
CA GLY A 72 4.42 -7.29 4.12
C GLY A 72 5.37 -8.17 4.91
N ALA A 73 6.60 -7.67 5.07
CA ALA A 73 7.64 -8.33 5.86
C ALA A 73 8.27 -7.32 6.84
N VAL A 74 8.63 -7.80 8.03
CA VAL A 74 9.37 -7.00 9.02
C VAL A 74 10.85 -7.24 8.79
N TRP A 75 11.60 -6.17 8.57
CA TRP A 75 13.06 -6.24 8.43
C TRP A 75 13.73 -6.60 9.76
N ARG A 76 14.55 -7.66 9.74
CA ARG A 76 15.29 -8.21 10.90
C ARG A 76 16.81 -8.13 10.73
N GLY A 77 17.28 -7.20 9.90
CA GLY A 77 18.70 -7.05 9.58
C GLY A 77 19.18 -7.94 8.43
N GLU A 78 18.27 -8.58 7.69
CA GLU A 78 18.62 -9.30 6.46
C GLU A 78 18.88 -8.36 5.27
N THR A 79 19.40 -8.91 4.16
CA THR A 79 19.53 -8.15 2.91
C THR A 79 18.16 -7.89 2.28
N ILE A 80 18.11 -6.91 1.39
CA ILE A 80 16.86 -6.51 0.72
C ILE A 80 16.29 -7.66 -0.13
N GLU A 81 17.13 -8.47 -0.77
CA GLU A 81 16.69 -9.61 -1.59
C GLU A 81 16.00 -10.67 -0.73
N ARG A 82 16.50 -10.88 0.50
CA ARG A 82 15.91 -11.85 1.41
C ARG A 82 14.58 -11.35 1.99
N LEU A 83 14.50 -10.04 2.24
CA LEU A 83 13.26 -9.37 2.64
C LEU A 83 12.20 -9.40 1.53
N TRP A 84 12.61 -9.30 0.27
CA TRP A 84 11.71 -9.34 -0.88
C TRP A 84 11.12 -10.74 -1.12
N ASN A 85 11.90 -11.78 -0.85
CA ASN A 85 11.50 -13.17 -1.07
C ASN A 85 10.79 -13.81 0.14
N THR A 86 10.39 -13.03 1.15
CA THR A 86 9.69 -13.54 2.36
C THR A 86 8.17 -13.39 2.30
N GLY A 87 7.64 -12.84 1.20
CA GLY A 87 6.20 -12.69 0.94
C GLY A 87 5.57 -13.91 0.28
#